data_AF-A0A1N7MX31-F1
#
_entry.id   AF-A0A1N7MX31-F1
#
_cell.length_a   1.000
_cell.length_b   1.000
_cell.length_c   1.000
_cell.angle_alpha   90.00
_cell.angle_beta   90.00
_cell.angle_gamma   90.00
#
_symmetry.space_group_name_H-M   'P 1'
#
loop_
_entity.id
_entity.type
_entity.pdbx_description
1 polymer ?
#
loop_
_entity_poly.entity_id
_entity_poly.type
_entity_poly.pdbx_seq_one_letter_code
_entity_poly.pdbx_strand_id
1 'polypeptide(L)'
;MSICKFCQINDANKKNTHYLTDAIIRSCLNIEGSNNREKGLYFAINSKNPFIEFNFQRLDEHTIENAIGRKPTDEEIENAKRIPFSVDYIFCSDCERKFTDIETKFIEKVLPKFRQDDLTNLNSISISDNLICRNFFYLQIFRSTICEEVFDLPKDFVDKLRKILFENIEDYTIPLSVTYLQTTGGQENYTENYVGYTSDKNPFIIFMNDFIVQCYDRNENIKHLELYGLNNDNYNDFININEEEFIFNIFQNDERKAFLSNLITNEKVKQTIINFENYFDEIWIRLFGTKAPSYQKEKYIKSVANQSQEKLNSLSQEEMYNFTFSYLTKLLNIKE
;
A
#
# COMPACT_ATOMS: atom_id res chain seq x y z
N MET A 1 17.79 4.47 25.54
CA MET A 1 16.69 5.25 24.94
C MET A 1 17.11 5.62 23.53
N SER A 2 16.22 5.49 22.54
CA SER A 2 16.47 5.88 21.15
C SER A 2 16.36 7.40 21.00
N ILE A 3 17.19 7.99 20.14
CA ILE A 3 17.08 9.41 19.77
C ILE A 3 16.00 9.57 18.71
N CYS A 4 15.20 10.64 18.79
CA CYS A 4 14.18 10.99 17.82
C CYS A 4 14.76 11.08 16.40
N LYS A 5 14.18 10.34 15.45
CA LYS A 5 14.66 10.30 14.06
C LYS A 5 14.44 11.59 13.27
N PHE A 6 13.55 12.47 13.73
CA PHE A 6 13.26 13.74 13.05
C PHE A 6 14.16 14.89 13.54
N CYS A 7 14.14 15.22 14.84
CA CYS A 7 14.97 16.30 15.38
C CYS A 7 16.42 15.88 15.68
N GLN A 8 16.69 14.59 15.86
CA GLN A 8 18.01 14.04 16.20
C GLN A 8 18.62 14.61 17.51
N ILE A 9 17.79 15.19 18.38
CA ILE A 9 18.21 15.84 19.63
C ILE A 9 17.50 15.22 20.83
N ASN A 10 16.17 15.22 20.83
CA ASN A 10 15.37 14.75 21.96
C ASN A 10 15.24 13.22 21.97
N ASP A 11 14.99 12.65 23.15
CA ASP A 11 14.63 11.25 23.30
C ASP A 11 13.32 10.93 22.57
N ALA A 12 13.30 9.81 21.85
CA ALA A 12 12.11 9.31 21.20
C ALA A 12 11.16 8.70 22.26
N ASN A 13 10.27 9.52 22.78
CA ASN A 13 9.37 9.18 23.89
C ASN A 13 7.91 8.95 23.45
N LYS A 14 7.57 9.20 22.18
CA LYS A 14 6.19 9.09 21.70
C LYS A 14 5.87 7.64 21.34
N LYS A 15 4.74 7.15 21.86
CA LYS A 15 4.09 5.90 21.43
C LYS A 15 2.96 6.15 20.46
N ASN A 16 2.62 5.12 19.69
CA ASN A 16 1.49 5.08 18.77
C ASN A 16 1.51 6.29 17.82
N THR A 17 2.68 6.54 17.24
CA THR A 17 2.85 7.57 16.21
C THR A 17 2.44 6.96 14.89
N HIS A 18 1.41 7.49 14.24
CA HIS A 18 1.03 7.02 12.92
C HIS A 18 2.00 7.59 11.86
N TYR A 19 2.56 6.73 11.01
CA TYR A 19 3.48 7.16 9.96
C TYR A 19 2.80 7.41 8.60
N LEU A 20 1.57 6.92 8.41
CA LEU A 20 0.62 7.45 7.44
C LEU A 20 -0.49 8.21 8.17
N THR A 21 -0.96 9.31 7.60
CA THR A 21 -1.98 10.15 8.25
C THR A 21 -3.29 9.39 8.46
N ASP A 22 -3.64 9.16 9.73
CA ASP A 22 -4.82 8.41 10.17
C ASP A 22 -6.12 8.96 9.56
N ALA A 23 -6.29 10.29 9.49
CA ALA A 23 -7.49 10.92 8.91
C ALA A 23 -7.75 10.57 7.43
N ILE A 24 -6.72 10.13 6.70
CA ILE A 24 -6.84 9.69 5.32
C ILE A 24 -7.10 8.19 5.26
N ILE A 25 -6.25 7.40 5.91
CA ILE A 25 -6.28 5.93 5.77
C ILE A 25 -7.44 5.29 6.53
N ARG A 26 -7.93 5.90 7.62
CA ARG A 26 -8.89 5.29 8.54
C ARG A 26 -10.15 4.75 7.88
N SER A 27 -10.71 5.44 6.87
CA SER A 27 -11.93 4.97 6.19
C SER A 27 -11.68 3.77 5.26
N CYS A 28 -10.44 3.50 4.88
CA CYS A 28 -10.06 2.23 4.26
C CYS A 28 -9.83 1.15 5.32
N LEU A 29 -9.30 1.53 6.48
CA LEU A 29 -8.95 0.59 7.55
C LEU A 29 -10.12 0.16 8.42
N ASN A 30 -11.30 0.77 8.36
CA ASN A 30 -12.46 0.43 9.21
C ASN A 30 -13.58 -0.23 8.39
N ILE A 31 -14.24 -1.22 8.98
CA ILE A 31 -15.44 -1.87 8.46
C ILE A 31 -16.54 -0.81 8.31
N GLU A 32 -17.26 -0.88 7.19
CA GLU A 32 -18.24 0.12 6.75
C GLU A 32 -17.67 1.51 6.44
N GLY A 33 -16.34 1.67 6.46
CA GLY A 33 -15.66 2.94 6.17
C GLY A 33 -15.88 4.04 7.22
N SER A 34 -16.33 3.66 8.42
CA SER A 34 -16.69 4.61 9.47
C SER A 34 -15.48 5.38 10.02
N ASN A 35 -15.71 6.57 10.56
CA ASN A 35 -14.68 7.39 11.24
C ASN A 35 -14.37 6.94 12.68
N ASN A 36 -15.14 5.99 13.23
CA ASN A 36 -14.97 5.45 14.58
C ASN A 36 -13.88 4.38 14.58
N ARG A 37 -13.01 4.34 15.60
CA ARG A 37 -11.86 3.42 15.69
C ARG A 37 -12.28 1.97 16.00
N GLU A 38 -13.06 1.36 15.11
CA GLU A 38 -13.62 0.04 15.34
C GLU A 38 -13.53 -0.81 14.07
N LYS A 39 -12.79 -1.92 14.22
CA LYS A 39 -12.84 -3.15 13.42
C LYS A 39 -12.54 -2.96 11.94
N GLY A 40 -11.44 -3.52 11.44
CA GLY A 40 -10.91 -3.17 10.13
C GLY A 40 -10.42 -4.31 9.27
N LEU A 41 -10.75 -4.29 7.98
CA LEU A 41 -10.10 -5.11 6.95
C LEU A 41 -9.36 -4.18 6.01
N TYR A 42 -8.05 -4.36 5.88
CA TYR A 42 -7.30 -3.62 4.88
C TYR A 42 -6.27 -4.48 4.18
N PHE A 43 -6.07 -4.14 2.92
CA PHE A 43 -5.09 -4.77 2.06
C PHE A 43 -3.80 -3.97 2.12
N ALA A 44 -2.78 -4.54 2.74
CA ALA A 44 -1.43 -4.04 2.56
C ALA A 44 -0.90 -4.52 1.20
N ILE A 45 -0.35 -3.61 0.42
CA ILE A 45 0.50 -3.96 -0.72
C ILE A 45 1.93 -3.98 -0.21
N ASN A 46 2.59 -5.11 -0.39
CA ASN A 46 4.02 -5.30 -0.21
C ASN A 46 4.51 -6.15 -1.38
N SER A 47 5.26 -5.57 -2.31
CA SER A 47 5.75 -6.28 -3.50
C SER A 47 6.84 -7.32 -3.21
N LYS A 48 7.36 -7.41 -1.97
CA LYS A 48 8.20 -8.53 -1.53
C LYS A 48 7.40 -9.75 -1.09
N ASN A 49 6.13 -9.55 -0.72
CA ASN A 49 5.22 -10.63 -0.33
C ASN A 49 4.19 -10.87 -1.45
N PRO A 50 4.27 -12.00 -2.16
CA PRO A 50 3.31 -12.32 -3.22
C PRO A 50 1.92 -12.70 -2.71
N PHE A 51 1.74 -12.84 -1.39
CA PHE A 51 0.47 -13.12 -0.75
C PHE A 51 -0.21 -11.83 -0.28
N ILE A 52 -1.55 -11.82 -0.27
CA ILE A 52 -2.29 -10.72 0.36
C ILE A 52 -2.12 -10.83 1.87
N GLU A 53 -1.36 -9.90 2.45
CA GLU A 53 -1.43 -9.66 3.89
C GLU A 53 -2.76 -8.99 4.19
N PHE A 54 -3.74 -9.83 4.54
CA PHE A 54 -4.95 -9.38 5.18
C PHE A 54 -4.56 -8.91 6.57
N ASN A 55 -4.56 -7.59 6.76
CA ASN A 55 -4.33 -7.04 8.06
C ASN A 55 -5.68 -6.69 8.69
N PHE A 56 -5.84 -7.16 9.92
CA PHE A 56 -7.03 -6.94 10.72
C PHE A 56 -6.72 -5.89 11.76
N GLN A 57 -7.71 -5.11 12.17
CA GLN A 57 -7.58 -4.26 13.34
C GLN A 57 -8.67 -4.60 14.33
N ARG A 58 -8.29 -5.14 15.50
CA ARG A 58 -9.20 -5.36 16.65
C ARG A 58 -10.46 -6.17 16.28
N LEU A 59 -10.31 -7.12 15.36
CA LEU A 59 -11.36 -8.05 14.98
C LEU A 59 -11.34 -9.29 15.87
N ASP A 60 -12.52 -9.80 16.18
CA ASP A 60 -12.67 -11.13 16.79
C ASP A 60 -12.39 -12.23 15.77
N GLU A 61 -11.93 -13.38 16.25
CA GLU A 61 -11.49 -14.54 15.45
C GLU A 61 -12.56 -14.98 14.43
N HIS A 62 -13.84 -14.92 14.80
CA HIS A 62 -14.96 -15.28 13.93
C HIS A 62 -15.14 -14.31 12.76
N THR A 63 -14.94 -13.01 12.98
CA THR A 63 -15.02 -12.02 11.90
C THR A 63 -13.82 -12.12 10.96
N ILE A 64 -12.64 -12.39 11.51
CA ILE A 64 -11.45 -12.67 10.72
C ILE A 64 -11.69 -13.90 9.84
N GLU A 65 -12.20 -14.99 10.43
CA GLU A 65 -12.48 -16.24 9.72
C GLU A 65 -13.51 -16.07 8.59
N ASN A 66 -14.55 -15.27 8.81
CA ASN A 66 -15.51 -14.92 7.75
C ASN A 66 -14.88 -14.11 6.61
N ALA A 67 -13.93 -13.22 6.93
CA ALA A 67 -13.31 -12.33 5.95
C ALA A 67 -12.26 -13.04 5.07
N ILE A 68 -11.44 -13.91 5.65
CA ILE A 68 -10.44 -14.70 4.90
C ILE A 68 -10.97 -16.06 4.45
N GLY A 69 -12.14 -16.47 4.94
CA GLY A 69 -12.75 -17.76 4.63
C GLY A 69 -11.96 -18.96 5.14
N ARG A 70 -11.12 -18.76 6.18
CA ARG A 70 -10.33 -19.77 6.90
C ARG A 70 -10.01 -19.31 8.32
N LYS A 71 -9.58 -20.22 9.19
CA LYS A 71 -9.12 -19.83 10.53
C LYS A 71 -7.82 -18.99 10.44
N PRO A 72 -7.71 -17.85 11.15
CA PRO A 72 -6.48 -17.07 11.19
C PRO A 72 -5.36 -17.80 11.94
N THR A 73 -4.11 -17.56 11.54
CA THR A 73 -2.93 -18.05 12.26
C THR A 73 -2.68 -17.23 13.52
N ASP A 74 -1.92 -17.78 14.48
CA ASP A 74 -1.56 -17.05 15.70
C ASP A 74 -0.79 -15.75 15.39
N GLU A 75 0.01 -15.75 14.32
CA GLU A 75 0.73 -14.57 13.84
C GLU A 75 -0.22 -13.49 13.29
N GLU A 76 -1.25 -13.88 12.52
CA GLU A 76 -2.29 -12.97 12.04
C GLU A 76 -3.10 -12.39 13.21
N ILE A 77 -3.38 -13.18 14.24
CA ILE A 77 -4.08 -12.74 15.46
C ILE A 77 -3.21 -11.77 16.28
N GLU A 78 -1.91 -12.01 16.39
CA GLU A 78 -0.95 -11.12 17.03
C GLU A 78 -0.81 -9.79 16.26
N ASN A 79 -0.68 -9.85 14.94
CA ASN A 79 -0.61 -8.68 14.09
C ASN A 79 -1.93 -7.88 14.12
N ALA A 80 -3.08 -8.54 14.25
CA ALA A 80 -4.39 -7.90 14.38
C ALA A 80 -4.56 -7.03 15.64
N LYS A 81 -3.73 -7.26 16.68
CA LYS A 81 -3.71 -6.46 17.91
C LYS A 81 -2.90 -5.17 17.75
N ARG A 82 -2.00 -5.10 16.76
CA ARG A 82 -1.19 -3.91 16.49
C ARG A 82 -2.04 -2.83 15.84
N ILE A 83 -1.70 -1.56 16.13
CA ILE A 83 -2.34 -0.45 15.44
C ILE A 83 -1.63 -0.31 14.08
N PRO A 84 -2.37 -0.41 12.97
CA PRO A 84 -1.80 -0.35 11.64
C PRO A 84 -1.13 0.99 11.39
N PHE A 85 -0.04 0.94 10.63
CA PHE A 85 0.76 2.11 10.28
C PHE A 85 1.19 2.98 11.47
N SER A 86 1.51 2.34 12.61
CA SER A 86 1.94 3.04 13.83
C SER A 86 3.24 2.47 14.40
N VAL A 87 4.02 3.34 15.03
CA VAL A 87 5.31 3.01 15.64
C VAL A 87 5.45 3.59 17.04
N ASP A 88 6.21 2.89 17.87
CA ASP A 88 6.57 3.30 19.22
C ASP A 88 8.02 3.74 19.28
N TYR A 89 8.30 4.84 19.98
CA TYR A 89 9.64 5.30 20.35
C TYR A 89 10.58 5.58 19.16
N ILE A 90 10.02 6.04 18.03
CA ILE A 90 10.76 6.55 16.87
C ILE A 90 10.85 8.09 16.90
N PHE A 91 9.78 8.75 17.33
CA PHE A 91 9.67 10.21 17.38
C PHE A 91 9.50 10.72 18.81
N CYS A 92 9.79 12.01 19.03
CA CYS A 92 9.51 12.69 20.29
C CYS A 92 8.19 13.47 20.22
N SER A 93 7.60 13.76 21.38
CA SER A 93 6.34 14.50 21.48
C SER A 93 6.35 15.88 20.81
N ASP A 94 7.50 16.56 20.74
CA ASP A 94 7.60 17.88 20.10
C ASP A 94 7.56 17.76 18.57
N CYS A 95 8.21 16.73 18.02
CA CYS A 95 8.17 16.41 16.60
C CYS A 95 6.79 15.95 16.16
N GLU A 96 6.10 15.16 17.00
CA GLU A 96 4.71 14.76 16.73
C GLU A 96 3.79 15.97 16.57
N ARG A 97 3.96 16.99 17.41
CA ARG A 97 3.17 18.23 17.30
C ARG A 97 3.37 18.92 15.96
N LYS A 98 4.62 18.97 15.46
CA LYS A 98 4.92 19.50 14.13
C LYS A 98 4.24 18.68 13.03
N PHE A 99 4.19 17.35 13.16
CA PHE A 99 3.48 16.49 12.21
C PHE A 99 1.99 16.79 12.21
N THR A 100 1.38 16.89 13.39
CA THR A 100 -0.02 17.27 13.55
C THR A 100 -0.31 18.64 12.92
N ASP A 101 0.56 19.62 13.07
CA ASP A 101 0.39 20.96 12.47
C ASP A 101 0.39 20.90 10.92
N ILE A 102 1.25 20.06 10.33
CA ILE A 102 1.29 19.84 8.88
C ILE A 102 0.01 19.13 8.40
N GLU A 103 -0.35 18.03 9.07
CA GLU A 103 -1.52 17.22 8.72
C GLU A 103 -2.82 18.03 8.83
N THR A 104 -2.99 18.79 9.92
CA THR A 104 -4.19 19.60 10.18
C THR A 104 -4.39 20.64 9.08
N LYS A 105 -3.32 21.34 8.65
CA LYS A 105 -3.42 22.32 7.57
C LYS A 105 -3.92 21.71 6.26
N PHE A 106 -3.44 20.52 5.91
CA PHE A 106 -3.89 19.81 4.71
C PHE A 106 -5.35 19.34 4.85
N ILE A 107 -5.68 18.72 5.98
CA ILE A 107 -7.03 18.20 6.27
C ILE A 107 -8.08 19.31 6.26
N GLU A 108 -7.76 20.50 6.78
CA GLU A 108 -8.72 21.59 6.88
C GLU A 108 -8.84 22.41 5.59
N LYS A 109 -7.75 22.57 4.82
CA LYS A 109 -7.72 23.50 3.67
C LYS A 109 -7.75 22.83 2.30
N VAL A 110 -7.18 21.63 2.19
CA VAL A 110 -6.97 20.95 0.91
C VAL A 110 -7.90 19.76 0.75
N LEU A 111 -7.97 18.87 1.74
CA LEU A 111 -8.79 17.66 1.70
C LEU A 111 -10.30 17.90 1.42
N PRO A 112 -10.94 18.98 1.92
CA PRO A 112 -12.36 19.23 1.63
C PRO A 112 -12.64 19.40 0.14
N LYS A 113 -11.68 19.97 -0.62
CA LYS A 113 -11.78 20.14 -2.08
C LYS A 113 -11.84 18.81 -2.85
N PHE A 114 -11.54 17.70 -2.19
CA PHE A 114 -11.61 16.37 -2.76
C PHE A 114 -12.83 15.57 -2.28
N ARG A 115 -13.14 15.66 -0.97
CA ARG A 115 -14.17 14.84 -0.33
C ARG A 115 -15.54 15.50 -0.24
N GLN A 116 -15.63 16.83 -0.38
CA GLN A 116 -16.87 17.59 -0.24
C GLN A 116 -17.35 18.20 -1.55
N ASP A 117 -16.41 18.52 -2.44
CA ASP A 117 -16.72 19.08 -3.75
C ASP A 117 -17.12 17.98 -4.75
N ASP A 118 -17.97 18.34 -5.71
CA ASP A 118 -18.30 17.46 -6.83
C ASP A 118 -17.19 17.50 -7.87
N LEU A 119 -16.47 16.38 -8.02
CA LEU A 119 -15.38 16.22 -8.98
C LEU A 119 -15.80 15.52 -10.27
N THR A 120 -17.10 15.35 -10.50
CA THR A 120 -17.61 14.63 -11.67
C THR A 120 -17.08 15.26 -12.96
N ASN A 121 -16.47 14.44 -13.83
CA ASN A 121 -15.84 14.84 -15.10
C ASN A 121 -14.61 15.78 -14.97
N LEU A 122 -14.03 15.94 -13.78
CA LEU A 122 -12.74 16.59 -13.62
C LEU A 122 -11.62 15.57 -13.70
N ASN A 123 -10.65 15.80 -14.58
CA ASN A 123 -9.46 14.96 -14.69
C ASN A 123 -8.29 15.50 -13.83
N SER A 124 -8.42 16.72 -13.32
CA SER A 124 -7.37 17.36 -12.53
C SER A 124 -7.91 18.48 -11.64
N ILE A 125 -7.22 18.74 -10.53
CA ILE A 125 -7.40 19.94 -9.68
C ILE A 125 -6.04 20.59 -9.46
N SER A 126 -6.00 21.92 -9.57
CA SER A 126 -4.84 22.72 -9.17
C SER A 126 -5.08 23.41 -7.82
N ILE A 127 -4.09 23.37 -6.94
CA ILE A 127 -4.12 23.99 -5.61
C ILE A 127 -2.97 24.98 -5.50
N SER A 128 -3.28 26.26 -5.26
CA SER A 128 -2.26 27.33 -5.18
C SER A 128 -1.42 27.28 -3.89
N ASP A 129 -1.86 26.57 -2.84
CA ASP A 129 -1.11 26.40 -1.58
C ASP A 129 -0.07 25.26 -1.69
N ASN A 130 0.97 25.45 -2.52
CA ASN A 130 1.98 24.41 -2.81
C ASN A 130 2.67 23.90 -1.55
N LEU A 131 3.08 24.80 -0.65
CA LEU A 131 3.77 24.43 0.58
C LEU A 131 2.94 23.48 1.46
N ILE A 132 1.62 23.66 1.53
CA ILE A 132 0.74 22.80 2.32
C ILE A 132 0.70 21.39 1.70
N CYS A 133 0.48 21.31 0.38
CA CYS A 133 0.45 20.04 -0.34
C CYS A 133 1.79 19.30 -0.23
N ARG A 134 2.88 20.02 -0.50
CA ARG A 134 4.26 19.51 -0.47
C ARG A 134 4.64 18.98 0.91
N ASN A 135 4.49 19.78 1.96
CA ASN A 135 4.82 19.34 3.32
C ASN A 135 3.99 18.12 3.73
N PHE A 136 2.72 18.08 3.35
CA PHE A 136 1.87 16.95 3.67
C PHE A 136 2.37 15.64 3.05
N PHE A 137 2.66 15.63 1.74
CA PHE A 137 3.13 14.42 1.06
C PHE A 137 4.59 14.08 1.38
N TYR A 138 5.47 15.07 1.52
CA TYR A 138 6.84 14.86 2.00
C TYR A 138 6.86 14.23 3.39
N LEU A 139 5.93 14.62 4.27
CA LEU A 139 5.80 14.00 5.60
C LEU A 139 5.43 12.52 5.48
N GLN A 140 4.51 12.14 4.59
CA GLN A 140 4.17 10.73 4.36
C GLN A 140 5.39 9.95 3.87
N ILE A 141 6.12 10.48 2.88
CA ILE A 141 7.31 9.84 2.31
C ILE A 141 8.40 9.69 3.37
N PHE A 142 8.70 10.76 4.12
CA PHE A 142 9.72 10.75 5.16
C PHE A 142 9.40 9.72 6.24
N ARG A 143 8.20 9.77 6.83
CA ARG A 143 7.82 8.84 7.90
C ARG A 143 7.80 7.40 7.42
N SER A 144 7.30 7.15 6.21
CA SER A 144 7.30 5.81 5.60
C SER A 144 8.73 5.27 5.46
N THR A 145 9.67 6.09 4.97
CA THR A 145 11.08 5.65 4.84
C THR A 145 11.73 5.30 6.18
N ILE A 146 11.38 6.03 7.24
CA ILE A 146 11.96 5.82 8.56
C ILE A 146 11.35 4.60 9.27
N CYS A 147 10.08 4.29 8.99
CA CYS A 147 9.31 3.29 9.72
C CYS A 147 9.19 1.95 8.98
N GLU A 148 9.29 1.94 7.65
CA GLU A 148 9.09 0.76 6.81
C GLU A 148 10.36 0.35 6.07
N GLU A 149 10.90 -0.81 6.40
CA GLU A 149 12.13 -1.33 5.80
C GLU A 149 12.01 -1.62 4.30
N VAL A 150 10.78 -1.80 3.80
CA VAL A 150 10.52 -2.06 2.38
C VAL A 150 10.60 -0.78 1.53
N PHE A 151 10.43 0.40 2.16
CA PHE A 151 10.40 1.69 1.49
C PHE A 151 11.73 2.43 1.67
N ASP A 152 12.77 1.92 1.01
CA ASP A 152 14.17 2.33 1.22
C ASP A 152 14.61 3.44 0.24
N LEU A 153 14.65 4.68 0.71
CA LEU A 153 15.12 5.84 -0.07
C LEU A 153 16.59 6.17 0.23
N PRO A 154 17.34 6.75 -0.74
CA PRO A 154 18.72 7.16 -0.52
C PRO A 154 18.87 8.09 0.70
N LYS A 155 19.86 7.82 1.57
CA LYS A 155 20.04 8.57 2.83
C LYS A 155 20.12 10.09 2.64
N ASP A 156 20.84 10.56 1.63
CA ASP A 156 20.97 11.99 1.33
C ASP A 156 19.61 12.62 0.98
N PHE A 157 18.73 11.86 0.31
CA PHE A 157 17.38 12.28 -0.02
C PHE A 157 16.48 12.34 1.22
N VAL A 158 16.58 11.34 2.10
CA VAL A 158 15.88 11.33 3.39
C VAL A 158 16.29 12.51 4.25
N ASP A 159 17.59 12.82 4.32
CA ASP A 159 18.09 13.98 5.06
C ASP A 159 17.65 15.30 4.43
N LYS A 160 17.56 15.38 3.10
CA LYS A 160 16.98 16.54 2.40
C LYS A 160 15.51 16.74 2.81
N LEU A 161 14.68 15.69 2.70
CA LEU A 161 13.27 15.74 3.13
C LEU A 161 13.12 16.14 4.60
N ARG A 162 13.96 15.57 5.47
CA ARG A 162 13.97 15.89 6.90
C ARG A 162 14.21 17.37 7.14
N LYS A 163 15.20 17.97 6.48
CA LYS A 163 15.52 19.41 6.60
C LYS A 163 14.39 20.28 6.09
N ILE A 164 13.84 19.98 4.91
CA ILE A 164 12.69 20.69 4.33
C ILE A 164 11.54 20.74 5.34
N LEU A 165 11.16 19.58 5.90
CA LEU A 165 10.06 19.47 6.86
C LEU A 165 10.38 20.13 8.21
N PHE A 166 11.60 20.00 8.70
CA PHE A 166 11.98 20.49 10.04
C PHE A 166 12.07 22.01 10.08
N GLU A 167 12.65 22.60 9.04
CA GLU A 167 12.88 24.04 8.88
C GLU A 167 11.73 24.73 8.13
N ASN A 168 10.78 23.97 7.57
CA ASN A 168 9.65 24.45 6.78
C ASN A 168 10.11 25.29 5.56
N ILE A 169 11.06 24.72 4.80
CA ILE A 169 11.65 25.35 3.61
C ILE A 169 10.71 25.17 2.42
N GLU A 170 10.52 26.22 1.64
CA GLU A 170 9.86 26.15 0.33
C GLU A 170 10.80 25.54 -0.70
N ASP A 171 10.84 24.20 -0.78
CA ASP A 171 11.60 23.44 -1.78
C ASP A 171 10.66 22.57 -2.64
N TYR A 172 10.48 23.02 -3.89
CA TYR A 172 9.63 22.36 -4.89
C TYR A 172 10.46 21.60 -5.95
N THR A 173 11.74 21.35 -5.67
CA THR A 173 12.65 20.71 -6.64
C THR A 173 12.50 19.19 -6.71
N ILE A 174 11.86 18.57 -5.73
CA ILE A 174 11.67 17.10 -5.69
C ILE A 174 10.44 16.75 -6.54
N PRO A 175 10.57 15.92 -7.60
CA PRO A 175 9.41 15.55 -8.41
C PRO A 175 8.39 14.71 -7.63
N LEU A 176 7.14 15.14 -7.72
CA LEU A 176 6.02 14.50 -7.04
C LEU A 176 4.78 14.46 -7.93
N SER A 177 4.21 13.28 -8.13
CA SER A 177 2.90 13.12 -8.74
C SER A 177 1.93 12.55 -7.72
N VAL A 178 0.75 13.15 -7.61
CA VAL A 178 -0.31 12.71 -6.71
C VAL A 178 -1.58 12.49 -7.50
N THR A 179 -2.12 11.28 -7.42
CA THR A 179 -3.41 10.92 -8.00
C THR A 179 -4.44 10.77 -6.90
N TYR A 180 -5.55 11.47 -7.01
CA TYR A 180 -6.73 11.29 -6.16
C TYR A 180 -7.66 10.25 -6.78
N LEU A 181 -8.07 9.27 -5.99
CA LEU A 181 -9.01 8.23 -6.35
C LEU A 181 -10.40 8.62 -5.86
N GLN A 182 -11.26 9.09 -6.76
CA GLN A 182 -12.60 9.50 -6.38
C GLN A 182 -13.44 8.28 -6.01
N THR A 183 -13.91 8.24 -4.76
CA THR A 183 -14.80 7.18 -4.26
C THR A 183 -16.23 7.71 -4.14
N THR A 184 -17.13 7.18 -4.97
CA THR A 184 -18.57 7.51 -4.93
C THR A 184 -19.38 6.36 -4.34
N GLY A 185 -20.58 6.64 -3.81
CA GLY A 185 -21.52 5.61 -3.36
C GLY A 185 -21.50 5.27 -1.86
N GLY A 186 -20.90 6.12 -1.02
CA GLY A 186 -20.93 6.00 0.45
C GLY A 186 -19.56 5.73 1.08
N GLN A 187 -19.49 5.79 2.41
CA GLN A 187 -18.25 5.57 3.17
C GLN A 187 -17.73 4.14 3.02
N GLU A 188 -18.62 3.15 2.91
CA GLU A 188 -18.28 1.74 2.77
C GLU A 188 -17.33 1.47 1.59
N ASN A 189 -17.48 2.20 0.48
CA ASN A 189 -16.65 2.00 -0.71
C ASN A 189 -15.19 2.46 -0.53
N TYR A 190 -14.86 3.23 0.52
CA TYR A 190 -13.46 3.56 0.82
C TYR A 190 -12.67 2.34 1.28
N THR A 191 -13.34 1.29 1.77
CA THR A 191 -12.71 0.01 2.14
C THR A 191 -12.19 -0.76 0.93
N GLU A 192 -12.66 -0.44 -0.28
CA GLU A 192 -12.17 -1.06 -1.53
C GLU A 192 -10.78 -0.53 -1.95
N ASN A 193 -10.36 0.61 -1.41
CA ASN A 193 -9.05 1.21 -1.71
C ASN A 193 -7.91 0.50 -0.96
N TYR A 194 -6.67 0.88 -1.28
CA TYR A 194 -5.48 0.27 -0.67
C TYR A 194 -4.66 1.24 0.17
N VAL A 195 -3.96 0.68 1.15
CA VAL A 195 -2.98 1.39 1.96
C VAL A 195 -1.71 0.55 1.99
N GLY A 196 -0.57 1.14 1.65
CA GLY A 196 0.70 0.42 1.60
C GLY A 196 1.70 1.05 0.64
N TYR A 197 2.69 0.25 0.24
CA TYR A 197 3.86 0.74 -0.48
C TYR A 197 4.28 -0.27 -1.54
N THR A 198 4.88 0.21 -2.63
CA THR A 198 5.68 -0.67 -3.47
C THR A 198 7.13 -0.66 -2.99
N SER A 199 7.84 -1.77 -3.23
CA SER A 199 9.28 -1.88 -2.98
C SER A 199 10.11 -1.37 -4.17
N ASP A 200 9.46 -0.69 -5.12
CA ASP A 200 10.13 -0.11 -6.27
C ASP A 200 11.09 1.00 -5.79
N LYS A 201 12.23 1.09 -6.46
CA LYS A 201 13.26 2.08 -6.11
C LYS A 201 13.07 3.42 -6.82
N ASN A 202 12.23 3.48 -7.86
CA ASN A 202 11.90 4.72 -8.58
C ASN A 202 10.83 4.48 -9.66
N PRO A 203 9.71 5.23 -9.67
CA PRO A 203 9.23 6.06 -8.56
C PRO A 203 9.01 5.25 -7.28
N PHE A 204 9.11 5.94 -6.14
CA PHE A 204 8.67 5.42 -4.85
C PHE A 204 7.17 5.65 -4.72
N ILE A 205 6.39 4.58 -4.53
CA ILE A 205 4.92 4.65 -4.58
C ILE A 205 4.32 4.36 -3.21
N ILE A 206 3.44 5.25 -2.76
CA ILE A 206 2.63 5.11 -1.55
C ILE A 206 1.16 5.07 -1.96
N PHE A 207 0.47 4.00 -1.57
CA PHE A 207 -0.99 3.93 -1.58
C PHE A 207 -1.50 4.41 -0.22
N MET A 208 -2.31 5.44 -0.22
CA MET A 208 -2.86 6.05 0.99
C MET A 208 -4.35 6.29 0.80
N ASN A 209 -5.11 5.19 0.75
CA ASN A 209 -6.55 5.17 0.55
C ASN A 209 -6.98 5.89 -0.75
N ASP A 210 -7.47 7.12 -0.63
CA ASP A 210 -7.93 7.94 -1.74
C ASP A 210 -6.81 8.72 -2.43
N PHE A 211 -5.55 8.55 -2.01
CA PHE A 211 -4.38 9.12 -2.69
C PHE A 211 -3.35 8.07 -3.07
N ILE A 212 -2.78 8.21 -4.27
CA ILE A 212 -1.57 7.52 -4.71
C ILE A 212 -0.48 8.57 -4.88
N VAL A 213 0.65 8.37 -4.20
CA VAL A 213 1.79 9.29 -4.22
C VAL A 213 2.95 8.62 -4.93
N GLN A 214 3.44 9.23 -6.01
CA GLN A 214 4.64 8.83 -6.73
C GLN A 214 5.73 9.88 -6.52
N CYS A 215 6.83 9.49 -5.88
CA CYS A 215 7.97 10.36 -5.60
C CYS A 215 9.20 9.91 -6.38
N TYR A 216 9.92 10.85 -6.98
CA TYR A 216 11.19 10.60 -7.66
C TYR A 216 12.30 11.30 -6.87
N ASP A 217 13.41 10.61 -6.64
CA ASP A 217 14.55 11.18 -5.93
C ASP A 217 15.26 12.29 -6.73
N ARG A 218 15.17 12.25 -8.07
CA ARG A 218 15.79 13.20 -9.01
C ARG A 218 14.98 13.38 -10.29
N ASN A 219 15.13 14.54 -10.92
CA ASN A 219 14.48 14.85 -12.20
C ASN A 219 14.90 13.89 -13.32
N GLU A 220 16.17 13.46 -13.35
CA GLU A 220 16.64 12.52 -14.40
C GLU A 220 16.02 11.12 -14.28
N ASN A 221 15.42 10.81 -13.14
CA ASN A 221 14.79 9.52 -12.87
C ASN A 221 13.31 9.50 -13.23
N ILE A 222 12.74 10.63 -13.68
CA ILE A 222 11.39 10.67 -14.22
C ILE A 222 11.37 9.84 -15.50
N LYS A 223 10.72 8.69 -15.42
CA LYS A 223 10.53 7.74 -16.51
C LYS A 223 9.10 7.25 -16.48
N HIS A 224 8.56 6.96 -17.65
CA HIS A 224 7.27 6.30 -17.75
C HIS A 224 7.41 4.92 -17.12
N LEU A 225 6.65 4.70 -16.05
CA LEU A 225 6.46 3.39 -15.45
C LEU A 225 5.04 2.96 -15.76
N GLU A 226 4.88 1.90 -16.55
CA GLU A 226 3.57 1.32 -16.83
C GLU A 226 3.03 0.67 -15.54
N LEU A 227 2.22 1.43 -14.81
CA LEU A 227 1.60 0.99 -13.55
C LEU A 227 0.09 0.83 -13.74
N TYR A 228 -0.30 -0.14 -14.58
CA TYR A 228 -1.69 -0.58 -14.75
C TYR A 228 -2.70 0.52 -15.09
N GLY A 229 -2.26 1.53 -15.84
CA GLY A 229 -3.07 2.68 -16.23
C GLY A 229 -2.97 3.89 -15.29
N LEU A 230 -2.16 3.85 -14.23
CA LEU A 230 -1.88 5.04 -13.39
C LEU A 230 -1.15 6.12 -14.20
N ASN A 231 -0.12 5.70 -14.96
CA ASN A 231 0.69 6.57 -15.80
C ASN A 231 0.29 6.39 -17.27
N ASN A 232 -0.70 7.16 -17.71
CA ASN A 232 -1.10 7.24 -19.12
C ASN A 232 -0.16 8.17 -19.90
N ASP A 233 -0.40 8.35 -21.20
CA ASP A 233 0.47 9.14 -22.08
C ASP A 233 0.70 10.59 -21.59
N ASN A 234 -0.23 11.14 -20.81
CA ASN A 234 -0.18 12.48 -20.22
C ASN A 234 0.39 12.51 -18.78
N TYR A 235 0.98 11.43 -18.26
CA TYR A 235 1.42 11.37 -16.86
C TYR A 235 2.41 12.50 -16.48
N ASN A 236 3.25 12.93 -17.43
CA ASN A 236 4.24 13.99 -17.22
C ASN A 236 3.59 15.34 -16.86
N ASP A 237 2.37 15.58 -17.32
CA ASP A 237 1.63 16.82 -17.03
C ASP A 237 1.22 16.91 -15.55
N PHE A 238 1.24 15.77 -14.84
CA PHE A 238 0.88 15.65 -13.43
C PHE A 238 2.09 15.47 -12.51
N ILE A 239 3.30 15.75 -13.01
CA ILE A 239 4.52 15.75 -12.19
C ILE A 239 4.80 17.18 -11.74
N ASN A 240 4.60 17.42 -10.45
CA ASN A 240 4.88 18.69 -9.82
C ASN A 240 6.39 18.84 -9.59
N ILE A 241 7.00 19.84 -10.23
CA ILE A 241 8.40 20.25 -10.05
C ILE A 241 8.48 21.76 -10.29
N ASN A 242 8.95 22.52 -9.29
CA ASN A 242 9.05 23.98 -9.34
C ASN A 242 7.75 24.65 -9.84
N GLU A 243 6.62 24.08 -9.45
CA GLU A 243 5.29 24.46 -9.90
C GLU A 243 4.82 25.77 -9.27
N GLU A 244 3.99 26.50 -10.02
CA GLU A 244 3.25 27.66 -9.49
C GLU A 244 2.00 27.22 -8.72
N GLU A 245 1.35 26.14 -9.17
CA GLU A 245 0.23 25.50 -8.48
C GLU A 245 0.46 23.99 -8.43
N PHE A 246 0.06 23.37 -7.32
CA PHE A 246 0.17 21.93 -7.14
C PHE A 246 -0.99 21.23 -7.82
N ILE A 247 -0.69 20.44 -8.85
CA ILE A 247 -1.65 19.74 -9.68
C ILE A 247 -1.84 18.30 -9.17
N PHE A 248 -3.09 17.91 -9.00
CA PHE A 248 -3.53 16.56 -8.72
C PHE A 248 -4.16 15.96 -9.97
N ASN A 249 -3.78 14.73 -10.28
CA ASN A 249 -4.52 13.90 -11.23
C ASN A 249 -5.77 13.32 -10.53
N ILE A 250 -6.90 13.21 -11.22
CA ILE A 250 -8.14 12.67 -10.65
C ILE A 250 -8.55 11.45 -11.46
N PHE A 251 -8.67 10.33 -10.76
CA PHE A 251 -9.31 9.13 -11.28
C PHE A 251 -10.76 9.12 -10.86
N GLN A 252 -11.64 9.12 -11.86
CA GLN A 252 -13.07 8.96 -11.62
C GLN A 252 -13.35 7.56 -11.05
N ASN A 253 -14.49 7.37 -10.40
CA ASN A 253 -14.75 6.13 -9.65
C ASN A 253 -14.66 4.84 -10.50
N ASP A 254 -15.05 4.90 -11.77
CA ASP A 254 -14.93 3.74 -12.67
C ASP A 254 -13.48 3.45 -13.06
N GLU A 255 -12.68 4.50 -13.29
CA GLU A 255 -11.24 4.40 -13.56
C GLU A 255 -10.50 3.88 -12.33
N ARG A 256 -10.85 4.36 -11.13
CA ARG A 256 -10.38 3.84 -9.84
C ARG A 256 -10.61 2.34 -9.74
N LYS A 257 -11.85 1.87 -9.97
CA LYS A 257 -12.18 0.45 -9.89
C LYS A 257 -11.41 -0.39 -10.89
N ALA A 258 -11.28 0.08 -12.14
CA ALA A 258 -10.51 -0.59 -13.17
C ALA A 258 -9.02 -0.67 -12.79
N PHE A 259 -8.43 0.44 -12.31
CA PHE A 259 -7.05 0.50 -11.84
C PHE A 259 -6.79 -0.50 -10.70
N LEU A 260 -7.59 -0.46 -9.64
CA LEU A 260 -7.43 -1.33 -8.48
C LEU A 260 -7.57 -2.82 -8.86
N SER A 261 -8.53 -3.14 -9.74
CA SER A 261 -8.72 -4.50 -10.27
C SER A 261 -7.51 -4.99 -11.09
N ASN A 262 -6.98 -4.13 -11.96
CA ASN A 262 -5.78 -4.44 -12.75
C ASN A 262 -4.54 -4.61 -11.87
N LEU A 263 -4.39 -3.78 -10.84
CA LEU A 263 -3.29 -3.87 -9.88
C LEU A 263 -3.32 -5.21 -9.14
N ILE A 264 -4.47 -5.63 -8.58
CA ILE A 264 -4.60 -6.96 -7.95
C ILE A 264 -4.23 -8.07 -8.94
N THR A 265 -4.80 -8.01 -10.14
CA THR A 265 -4.67 -9.09 -11.12
C THR A 265 -3.22 -9.30 -11.53
N ASN A 266 -2.46 -8.21 -11.73
CA ASN A 266 -1.11 -8.29 -12.26
C ASN A 266 -0.03 -8.40 -11.17
N GLU A 267 -0.12 -7.64 -10.08
CA GLU A 267 0.88 -7.73 -9.01
C GLU A 267 0.71 -8.97 -8.16
N LYS A 268 -0.53 -9.43 -7.97
CA LYS A 268 -0.83 -10.49 -7.00
C LYS A 268 -1.21 -11.79 -7.70
N VAL A 269 -2.31 -11.83 -8.46
CA VAL A 269 -2.81 -13.10 -9.04
C VAL A 269 -1.76 -13.76 -9.92
N LYS A 270 -1.09 -13.01 -10.81
CA LYS A 270 -0.01 -13.55 -11.65
C LYS A 270 1.18 -14.03 -10.82
N GLN A 271 1.63 -13.27 -9.83
CA GLN A 271 2.76 -13.67 -8.98
C GLN A 271 2.45 -14.89 -8.13
N THR A 272 1.25 -14.95 -7.55
CA THR A 272 0.75 -16.13 -6.84
C THR A 272 0.77 -17.35 -7.74
N ILE A 273 0.27 -17.26 -8.98
CA ILE A 273 0.32 -18.37 -9.97
C ILE A 273 1.77 -18.78 -10.26
N ILE A 274 2.68 -17.82 -10.51
CA ILE A 274 4.10 -18.10 -10.77
C ILE A 274 4.73 -18.83 -9.57
N ASN A 275 4.39 -18.43 -8.34
CA ASN A 275 4.89 -19.09 -7.14
C ASN A 275 4.34 -20.51 -6.99
N PHE A 276 3.06 -20.73 -7.28
CA PHE A 276 2.49 -22.07 -7.36
C PHE A 276 3.23 -22.93 -8.38
N GLU A 277 3.51 -22.40 -9.58
CA GLU A 277 4.27 -23.12 -10.62
C GLU A 277 5.70 -23.44 -10.17
N ASN A 278 6.41 -22.47 -9.60
CA ASN A 278 7.78 -22.66 -9.10
C ASN A 278 7.82 -23.70 -7.97
N TYR A 279 6.85 -23.63 -7.05
CA TYR A 279 6.75 -24.55 -5.93
C TYR A 279 6.47 -25.98 -6.39
N PHE A 280 5.56 -26.14 -7.35
CA PHE A 280 5.29 -27.41 -8.00
C PHE A 280 6.51 -27.96 -8.72
N ASP A 281 7.26 -27.11 -9.44
CA ASP A 281 8.53 -27.48 -10.08
C ASP A 281 9.56 -27.95 -9.04
N GLU A 282 9.69 -27.29 -7.89
CA GLU A 282 10.63 -27.70 -6.84
C GLU A 282 10.32 -29.10 -6.31
N ILE A 283 9.04 -29.38 -6.00
CA ILE A 283 8.66 -30.71 -5.52
C ILE A 283 8.81 -31.75 -6.64
N TRP A 284 8.46 -31.40 -7.88
CA TRP A 284 8.63 -32.29 -9.03
C TRP A 284 10.11 -32.64 -9.27
N ILE A 285 11.02 -31.67 -9.17
CA ILE A 285 12.46 -31.91 -9.27
C ILE A 285 12.93 -32.84 -8.15
N ARG A 286 12.45 -32.66 -6.91
CA ARG A 286 12.81 -33.55 -5.80
C ARG A 286 12.34 -34.98 -6.03
N LEU A 287 11.19 -35.19 -6.67
CA LEU A 287 10.62 -36.51 -6.94
C LEU A 287 11.19 -37.19 -8.18
N PHE A 288 11.45 -36.42 -9.25
CA PHE A 288 11.73 -36.96 -10.59
C PHE A 288 13.05 -36.48 -11.21
N GLY A 289 13.82 -35.65 -10.51
CA GLY A 289 15.12 -35.14 -10.97
C GLY A 289 15.06 -34.21 -12.18
N THR A 290 13.86 -33.78 -12.60
CA THR A 290 13.62 -32.94 -13.78
C THR A 290 12.55 -31.89 -13.46
N LYS A 291 12.43 -30.83 -14.27
CA LYS A 291 11.31 -29.87 -14.14
C LYS A 291 9.99 -30.51 -14.56
N ALA A 292 8.87 -30.03 -14.01
CA ALA A 292 7.56 -30.53 -14.41
C ALA A 292 7.29 -30.19 -15.89
N PRO A 293 6.71 -31.11 -16.69
CA PRO A 293 6.27 -30.80 -18.04
C PRO A 293 5.21 -29.70 -18.05
N SER A 294 5.22 -28.80 -19.04
CA SER A 294 4.28 -27.66 -19.11
C SER A 294 2.81 -28.07 -18.98
N TYR A 295 2.42 -29.20 -19.60
CA TYR A 295 1.04 -29.70 -19.51
C TYR A 295 0.63 -30.11 -18.08
N GLN A 296 1.57 -30.54 -17.23
CA GLN A 296 1.29 -30.87 -15.84
C GLN A 296 1.16 -29.61 -14.98
N LYS A 297 1.96 -28.58 -15.26
CA LYS A 297 1.83 -27.27 -14.61
C LYS A 297 0.48 -26.65 -14.93
N GLU A 298 0.07 -26.65 -16.20
CA GLU A 298 -1.24 -26.13 -16.59
C GLU A 298 -2.40 -26.87 -15.89
N LYS A 299 -2.32 -28.20 -15.75
CA LYS A 299 -3.33 -28.99 -15.02
C LYS A 299 -3.34 -28.70 -13.52
N TYR A 300 -2.15 -28.53 -12.94
CA TYR A 300 -1.98 -28.15 -11.54
C TYR A 300 -2.57 -26.77 -11.28
N ILE A 301 -2.22 -25.74 -12.06
CA ILE A 301 -2.76 -24.38 -11.94
C ILE A 301 -4.28 -24.36 -12.18
N LYS A 302 -4.80 -25.11 -13.17
CA LYS A 302 -6.26 -25.26 -13.34
C LYS A 302 -6.93 -25.90 -12.13
N SER A 303 -6.25 -26.83 -11.46
CA SER A 303 -6.76 -27.48 -10.25
C SER A 303 -6.73 -26.53 -9.05
N VAL A 304 -5.71 -25.67 -8.94
CA VAL A 304 -5.68 -24.57 -7.97
C VAL A 304 -6.87 -23.64 -8.23
N ALA A 305 -7.01 -23.14 -9.47
CA ALA A 305 -8.07 -22.19 -9.85
C ALA A 305 -9.49 -22.76 -9.71
N ASN A 306 -9.71 -24.05 -10.01
CA ASN A 306 -11.03 -24.69 -9.93
C ASN A 306 -11.47 -25.04 -8.49
N GLN A 307 -10.54 -25.21 -7.54
CA GLN A 307 -10.91 -25.31 -6.12
C GLN A 307 -11.20 -23.95 -5.49
N SER A 308 -10.78 -22.86 -6.14
CA SER A 308 -10.67 -21.53 -5.52
C SER A 308 -11.14 -20.42 -6.45
N GLN A 309 -12.26 -20.63 -7.15
CA GLN A 309 -12.86 -19.60 -8.02
C GLN A 309 -13.15 -18.27 -7.28
N GLU A 310 -13.16 -18.28 -5.94
CA GLU A 310 -13.20 -17.10 -5.06
C GLU A 310 -11.98 -16.93 -4.12
N LYS A 311 -10.97 -17.83 -4.13
CA LYS A 311 -9.99 -17.98 -3.03
C LYS A 311 -8.50 -18.10 -3.42
N LEU A 312 -8.11 -17.82 -4.67
CA LEU A 312 -6.68 -17.78 -5.03
C LEU A 312 -5.87 -16.81 -4.15
N ASN A 313 -6.52 -15.73 -3.70
CA ASN A 313 -5.92 -14.65 -2.94
C ASN A 313 -5.79 -14.91 -1.43
N SER A 314 -6.38 -15.99 -0.91
CA SER A 314 -6.47 -16.27 0.54
C SER A 314 -5.62 -17.46 1.02
N LEU A 315 -4.91 -18.14 0.10
CA LEU A 315 -4.12 -19.33 0.41
C LEU A 315 -2.78 -18.95 1.06
N SER A 316 -2.55 -19.45 2.27
CA SER A 316 -1.26 -19.34 2.96
C SER A 316 -0.20 -20.26 2.33
N GLN A 317 1.07 -20.03 2.69
CA GLN A 317 2.19 -20.88 2.23
C GLN A 317 2.04 -22.35 2.67
N GLU A 318 1.49 -22.59 3.86
CA GLU A 318 1.23 -23.94 4.41
C GLU A 318 0.10 -24.64 3.66
N GLU A 319 -0.96 -23.91 3.30
CA GLU A 319 -2.05 -24.47 2.48
C GLU A 319 -1.59 -24.76 1.05
N MET A 320 -0.73 -23.92 0.48
CA MET A 320 -0.07 -24.21 -0.79
C MET A 320 0.74 -25.50 -0.70
N TYR A 321 1.49 -25.72 0.40
CA TYR A 321 2.20 -26.97 0.63
C TYR A 321 1.23 -28.17 0.62
N ASN A 322 0.20 -28.10 1.45
CA ASN A 322 -0.77 -29.19 1.64
C ASN A 322 -1.55 -29.49 0.35
N PHE A 323 -1.94 -28.46 -0.39
CA PHE A 323 -2.59 -28.61 -1.69
C PHE A 323 -1.66 -29.28 -2.71
N THR A 324 -0.41 -28.80 -2.81
CA THR A 324 0.56 -29.33 -3.77
C THR A 324 0.90 -30.79 -3.47
N PHE A 325 1.10 -31.10 -2.20
CA PHE A 325 1.31 -32.46 -1.73
C PHE A 325 0.11 -33.35 -2.06
N SER A 326 -1.11 -32.91 -1.72
CA SER A 326 -2.34 -33.66 -2.01
C SER A 326 -2.55 -33.89 -3.51
N TYR A 327 -2.25 -32.90 -4.34
CA TYR A 327 -2.34 -33.00 -5.80
C TYR A 327 -1.34 -34.04 -6.33
N LEU A 328 -0.09 -34.01 -5.87
CA LEU A 328 0.94 -34.97 -6.27
C LEU A 328 0.64 -36.38 -5.78
N THR A 329 0.17 -36.56 -4.55
CA THR A 329 -0.26 -37.85 -4.01
C THR A 329 -1.36 -38.47 -4.87
N LYS A 330 -2.35 -37.67 -5.30
CA LYS A 330 -3.40 -38.10 -6.23
C LYS A 330 -2.85 -38.40 -7.63
N LEU A 331 -1.98 -37.55 -8.16
CA LEU A 331 -1.39 -37.73 -9.48
C LEU A 331 -0.54 -39.01 -9.57
N LEU A 332 0.14 -39.36 -8.47
CA LEU A 332 1.08 -40.46 -8.40
C LEU A 332 0.49 -41.74 -7.80
N ASN A 333 -0.80 -41.73 -7.41
CA ASN A 333 -1.48 -42.84 -6.72
C ASN A 333 -0.71 -43.34 -5.49
N ILE A 334 -0.07 -42.43 -4.75
CA ILE A 334 0.59 -42.77 -3.50
C ILE A 334 -0.52 -42.89 -2.43
N LYS A 335 -0.62 -44.02 -1.74
CA LYS A 335 -1.52 -44.16 -0.59
C LYS A 335 -0.92 -43.39 0.59
N GLU A 336 -1.74 -42.61 1.28
CA GLU A 336 -1.40 -41.93 2.54
C GLU A 336 -0.77 -42.88 3.57
#